data_AF-A0A938LKD1-F1
#
_entry.id   AF-A0A938LKD1-F1
#
_cell.length_a   1.000
_cell.length_b   1.000
_cell.length_c   1.000
_cell.angle_alpha   90.00
_cell.angle_beta   90.00
_cell.angle_gamma   90.00
#
_symmetry.space_group_name_H-M   'P 1'
#
loop_
_entity.id
_entity.type
_entity.pdbx_description
1 polymer ?
#
loop_
_entity_poly.entity_id
_entity_poly.type
_entity_poly.pdbx_seq_one_letter_code
_entity_poly.pdbx_strand_id
1 'polypeptide(L)'
;MKTFVDATGKTWTVTINTSAVKRAKETAGVYLVDMVKEESDLYGRLLLDPVLVCDVAYGVCEPEVKARKFTRDDFNAVLVGDAIAAAREAILGDLVDFFPNPIRSIFRKALAGPPDGRGPASGGSSGNSPAPSASTPAT
;
A
#
# COMPACT_ATOMS: atom_id res chain seq x y z
N MET A 1 -2.32 2.04 -11.71
CA MET A 1 -3.30 2.94 -11.06
C MET A 1 -3.76 2.28 -9.78
N LYS A 2 -3.56 2.96 -8.64
CA LYS A 2 -4.03 2.53 -7.32
C LYS A 2 -4.97 3.61 -6.74
N THR A 3 -5.68 3.27 -5.68
CA THR A 3 -6.59 4.20 -4.99
C THR A 3 -6.51 3.99 -3.49
N PHE A 4 -6.81 5.01 -2.72
CA PHE A 4 -7.03 4.90 -1.28
C PHE A 4 -8.25 5.74 -0.86
N VAL A 5 -8.73 5.52 0.36
CA VAL A 5 -9.87 6.25 0.95
C VAL A 5 -9.37 7.08 2.12
N ASP A 6 -9.78 8.35 2.20
CA ASP A 6 -9.44 9.23 3.32
C ASP A 6 -10.38 9.06 4.53
N ALA A 7 -10.08 9.78 5.61
CA ALA A 7 -10.87 9.70 6.85
C ALA A 7 -12.33 10.17 6.70
N THR A 8 -12.66 10.87 5.61
CA THR A 8 -14.02 11.33 5.30
C THR A 8 -14.78 10.39 4.35
N GLY A 9 -14.17 9.26 3.99
CA GLY A 9 -14.73 8.28 3.06
C GLY A 9 -14.54 8.66 1.58
N LYS A 10 -13.72 9.67 1.26
CA LYS A 10 -13.48 10.10 -0.12
C LYS A 10 -12.35 9.29 -0.74
N THR A 11 -12.57 8.82 -1.97
CA THR A 11 -11.54 8.10 -2.73
C THR A 11 -10.62 9.07 -3.47
N TRP A 12 -9.32 8.76 -3.45
CA TRP A 12 -8.26 9.48 -4.15
C TRP A 12 -7.50 8.53 -5.09
N THR A 13 -7.12 9.04 -6.25
CA THR A 13 -6.46 8.26 -7.29
C THR A 13 -4.95 8.49 -7.25
N VAL A 14 -4.19 7.40 -7.11
CA VAL A 14 -2.73 7.40 -7.20
C VAL A 14 -2.34 6.98 -8.61
N THR A 15 -1.74 7.91 -9.34
CA THR A 15 -1.12 7.67 -10.66
C THR A 15 0.26 8.32 -10.69
N ILE A 16 1.29 7.50 -10.60
CA ILE A 16 2.69 7.88 -10.65
C ILE A 16 3.12 7.87 -12.12
N ASN A 17 3.26 9.08 -12.65
CA ASN A 17 3.90 9.37 -13.92
C ASN A 17 5.07 10.34 -13.70
N THR A 18 5.79 10.70 -14.75
CA THR A 18 6.95 11.60 -14.64
C THR A 18 6.59 12.97 -14.02
N SER A 19 5.38 13.48 -14.25
CA SER A 19 4.89 14.71 -13.63
C SER A 19 4.60 14.53 -12.14
N ALA A 20 4.06 13.39 -11.73
CA ALA A 20 3.85 13.07 -10.31
C ALA A 20 5.19 12.95 -9.55
N VAL A 21 6.22 12.35 -10.18
CA VAL A 21 7.57 12.29 -9.60
C VAL A 21 8.17 13.69 -9.39
N LYS A 22 7.97 14.61 -10.35
CA LYS A 22 8.40 16.00 -10.20
C LYS A 22 7.69 16.71 -9.06
N ARG A 23 6.36 16.58 -8.98
CA ARG A 23 5.57 17.17 -7.89
C ARG A 23 5.96 16.62 -6.53
N ALA A 24 6.17 15.31 -6.39
CA ALA A 24 6.65 14.73 -5.13
C ALA A 24 7.99 15.33 -4.68
N LYS A 25 8.89 15.63 -5.63
CA LYS A 25 10.14 16.35 -5.32
C LYS A 25 9.88 17.78 -4.85
N GLU A 26 8.95 18.49 -5.47
CA GLU A 26 8.60 19.87 -5.11
C GLU A 26 7.86 19.95 -3.77
N THR A 27 6.97 19.00 -3.48
CA THR A 27 6.10 19.03 -2.30
C THR A 27 6.72 18.40 -1.06
N ALA A 28 7.50 17.34 -1.24
CA ALA A 28 8.03 16.50 -0.17
C ALA A 28 9.57 16.42 -0.15
N GLY A 29 10.26 17.04 -1.11
CA GLY A 29 11.73 17.05 -1.18
C GLY A 29 12.34 15.69 -1.55
N VAL A 30 11.53 14.72 -2.01
CA VAL A 30 12.00 13.37 -2.35
C VAL A 30 11.82 13.05 -3.83
N TYR A 31 12.80 12.38 -4.42
CA TYR A 31 12.67 11.87 -5.78
C TYR A 31 12.24 10.41 -5.71
N LEU A 32 10.97 10.12 -6.02
CA LEU A 32 10.38 8.78 -5.79
C LEU A 32 11.13 7.64 -6.50
N VAL A 33 11.86 7.93 -7.57
CA VAL A 33 12.64 6.91 -8.26
C VAL A 33 13.95 6.57 -7.54
N ASP A 34 14.36 7.34 -6.54
CA ASP A 34 15.51 6.99 -5.69
C ASP A 34 15.24 5.73 -4.86
N MET A 35 13.99 5.32 -4.74
CA MET A 35 13.55 4.11 -4.05
C MET A 35 14.19 2.80 -4.54
N VAL A 36 14.72 2.78 -5.77
CA VAL A 36 15.43 1.62 -6.33
C VAL A 36 16.94 1.69 -6.16
N LYS A 37 17.47 2.80 -5.61
CA LYS A 37 18.89 2.94 -5.30
C LYS A 37 19.20 2.20 -4.02
N GLU A 38 20.33 1.50 -3.99
CA GLU A 38 20.76 0.69 -2.84
C GLU A 38 21.04 1.55 -1.62
N GLU A 39 21.55 2.77 -1.82
CA GLU A 39 21.87 3.73 -0.78
C GLU A 39 20.67 4.56 -0.28
N SER A 40 19.47 4.37 -0.83
CA SER A 40 18.30 5.19 -0.46
C SER A 40 17.59 4.67 0.79
N ASP A 41 17.33 5.57 1.74
CA ASP A 41 16.51 5.31 2.93
C ASP A 41 15.01 5.62 2.71
N LEU A 42 14.62 5.98 1.47
CA LEU A 42 13.29 6.51 1.17
C LEU A 42 12.15 5.55 1.53
N TYR A 43 12.36 4.24 1.32
CA TYR A 43 11.38 3.24 1.71
C TYR A 43 11.15 3.23 3.24
N GLY A 44 12.23 3.24 4.03
CA GLY A 44 12.16 3.30 5.49
C GLY A 44 11.49 4.59 5.97
N ARG A 45 11.81 5.73 5.34
CA ARG A 45 11.17 7.01 5.64
C ARG A 45 9.67 6.98 5.35
N LEU A 46 9.23 6.43 4.22
CA LEU A 46 7.80 6.29 3.92
C LEU A 46 7.06 5.35 4.88
N LEU A 47 7.75 4.41 5.53
CA LEU A 47 7.14 3.56 6.56
C LEU A 47 6.95 4.29 7.90
N LEU A 48 7.89 5.16 8.27
CA LEU A 48 8.00 5.74 9.62
C LEU A 48 7.59 7.21 9.72
N ASP A 49 7.64 7.96 8.63
CA ASP A 49 7.34 9.38 8.58
C ASP A 49 5.95 9.63 7.94
N PRO A 50 4.88 9.79 8.74
CA PRO A 50 3.55 10.03 8.22
C PRO A 50 3.43 11.38 7.50
N VAL A 51 4.22 12.38 7.88
CA VAL A 51 4.20 13.71 7.24
C VAL A 51 4.75 13.59 5.82
N LEU A 52 5.85 12.84 5.65
CA LEU A 52 6.39 12.53 4.32
C LEU A 52 5.36 11.81 3.44
N VAL A 53 4.63 10.83 4.00
CA VAL A 53 3.57 10.14 3.24
C VAL A 53 2.49 11.12 2.78
N CYS A 54 2.04 12.02 3.65
CA CYS A 54 1.04 13.03 3.29
C CYS A 54 1.55 13.99 2.21
N ASP A 55 2.79 14.46 2.31
CA ASP A 55 3.38 15.39 1.34
C ASP A 55 3.61 14.75 -0.04
N VAL A 56 4.00 13.47 -0.07
CA VAL A 56 4.08 12.68 -1.31
C VAL A 56 2.68 12.43 -1.86
N ALA A 57 1.71 12.04 -1.02
CA ALA A 57 0.33 11.83 -1.44
C ALA A 57 -0.26 13.10 -2.06
N TYR A 58 -0.01 14.27 -1.46
CA TYR A 58 -0.41 15.56 -2.03
C TYR A 58 0.25 15.80 -3.39
N GLY A 59 1.56 15.58 -3.52
CA GLY A 59 2.26 15.74 -4.79
C GLY A 59 1.71 14.84 -5.90
N VAL A 60 1.35 13.60 -5.58
CA VAL A 60 0.74 12.68 -6.54
C VAL A 60 -0.69 13.11 -6.89
N CYS A 61 -1.52 13.39 -5.89
CA CYS A 61 -2.93 13.72 -6.02
C CYS A 61 -3.21 15.20 -6.37
N GLU A 62 -2.17 16.05 -6.47
CA GLU A 62 -2.31 17.50 -6.64
C GLU A 62 -3.31 17.92 -7.74
N PRO A 63 -3.33 17.30 -8.95
CA PRO A 63 -4.31 17.65 -9.97
C PRO A 63 -5.75 17.40 -9.53
N GLU A 64 -5.99 16.30 -8.80
CA GLU A 64 -7.31 15.93 -8.27
C GLU A 64 -7.72 16.85 -7.12
N VAL A 65 -6.77 17.21 -6.24
CA VAL A 65 -6.97 18.19 -5.15
C VAL A 65 -7.41 19.54 -5.73
N LYS A 66 -6.67 20.04 -6.73
CA LYS A 66 -7.00 21.30 -7.43
C LYS A 66 -8.35 21.22 -8.15
N ALA A 67 -8.64 20.11 -8.84
CA ALA A 67 -9.92 19.91 -9.53
C ALA A 67 -11.11 19.91 -8.56
N ARG A 68 -10.92 19.36 -7.36
CA ARG A 68 -11.92 19.33 -6.29
C ARG A 68 -11.98 20.64 -5.48
N LYS A 69 -11.13 21.63 -5.80
CA LYS A 69 -11.00 22.92 -5.11
C LYS A 69 -10.60 22.79 -3.63
N PHE A 70 -9.83 21.75 -3.31
CA PHE A 70 -9.24 21.59 -1.98
C PHE A 70 -7.90 22.35 -1.92
N THR A 71 -7.55 22.84 -0.74
CA THR A 71 -6.19 23.30 -0.47
C THR A 71 -5.29 22.13 -0.07
N ARG A 72 -3.98 22.37 0.00
CA ARG A 72 -3.03 21.38 0.55
C ARG A 72 -3.37 21.05 2.01
N ASP A 73 -3.71 22.07 2.80
CA ASP A 73 -4.07 21.88 4.21
C ASP A 73 -5.36 21.07 4.35
N ASP A 74 -6.38 21.33 3.52
CA ASP A 74 -7.62 20.53 3.52
C ASP A 74 -7.34 19.06 3.18
N PHE A 75 -6.47 18.81 2.20
CA PHE A 75 -6.09 17.45 1.81
C PHE A 75 -5.28 16.75 2.91
N ASN A 76 -4.33 17.44 3.53
CA ASN A 76 -3.53 16.87 4.61
C ASN A 76 -4.37 16.62 5.87
N ALA A 77 -5.38 17.44 6.14
CA ALA A 77 -6.26 17.30 7.30
C ALA A 77 -7.15 16.03 7.24
N VAL A 78 -7.44 15.50 6.04
CA VAL A 78 -8.24 14.27 5.88
C VAL A 78 -7.40 12.99 5.86
N LEU A 79 -6.07 13.10 5.80
CA LEU A 79 -5.13 11.98 5.89
C LEU A 79 -4.77 11.70 7.34
N VAL A 80 -5.59 10.91 8.02
CA VAL A 80 -5.42 10.57 9.44
C VAL A 80 -5.46 9.06 9.65
N GLY A 81 -4.59 8.56 10.52
CA GLY A 81 -4.57 7.15 10.94
C GLY A 81 -4.44 6.19 9.75
N ASP A 82 -5.41 5.29 9.60
CA ASP A 82 -5.42 4.26 8.56
C ASP A 82 -5.39 4.83 7.14
N ALA A 83 -5.90 6.05 6.93
CA ALA A 83 -5.82 6.71 5.62
C ALA A 83 -4.37 6.97 5.18
N ILE A 84 -3.46 7.21 6.12
CA ILE A 84 -2.03 7.40 5.84
C ILE A 84 -1.41 6.07 5.40
N ALA A 85 -1.73 4.98 6.10
CA ALA A 85 -1.27 3.64 5.74
C ALA A 85 -1.78 3.23 4.34
N ALA A 86 -3.06 3.48 4.06
CA ALA A 86 -3.66 3.19 2.75
C ALA A 86 -3.05 4.06 1.63
N ALA A 87 -2.80 5.35 1.89
CA ALA A 87 -2.12 6.23 0.94
C ALA A 87 -0.71 5.72 0.62
N ARG A 88 0.06 5.34 1.64
CA ARG A 88 1.40 4.74 1.47
C ARG A 88 1.34 3.48 0.61
N GLU A 89 0.45 2.55 0.90
CA GLU A 89 0.30 1.31 0.12
C GLU A 89 -0.05 1.58 -1.33
N ALA A 90 -0.96 2.53 -1.59
CA ALA A 90 -1.32 2.94 -2.94
C ALA A 90 -0.13 3.57 -3.68
N ILE A 91 0.64 4.46 -3.03
CA ILE A 91 1.86 5.08 -3.58
C ILE A 91 2.89 4.01 -3.95
N LEU A 92 3.22 3.11 -3.03
CA LEU A 92 4.19 2.03 -3.26
C LEU A 92 3.74 1.11 -4.39
N GLY A 93 2.48 0.71 -4.36
CA GLY A 93 1.90 -0.18 -5.35
C GLY A 93 1.89 0.42 -6.77
N ASP A 94 1.64 1.71 -6.91
CA ASP A 94 1.68 2.38 -8.21
C ASP A 94 3.12 2.67 -8.66
N LEU A 95 4.03 2.95 -7.71
CA LEU A 95 5.45 3.22 -7.99
C LEU A 95 6.14 1.98 -8.57
N VAL A 96 5.78 0.79 -8.09
CA VAL A 96 6.18 -0.48 -8.71
C VAL A 96 5.82 -0.50 -10.19
N ASP A 97 4.58 -0.13 -10.52
CA ASP A 97 4.06 -0.20 -11.88
C ASP A 97 4.65 0.91 -12.78
N PHE A 98 5.18 1.99 -12.20
CA PHE A 98 5.87 3.06 -12.93
C PHE A 98 7.17 2.60 -13.61
N PHE A 99 7.94 1.69 -12.99
CA PHE A 99 9.20 1.22 -13.57
C PHE A 99 8.98 0.22 -14.72
N PRO A 100 9.79 0.25 -15.81
CA PRO A 100 9.81 -0.81 -16.81
C PRO A 100 10.41 -2.11 -16.26
N ASN A 101 10.16 -3.26 -16.91
CA ASN A 101 10.94 -4.47 -16.65
C ASN A 101 12.39 -4.25 -17.12
N PRO A 102 13.44 -4.67 -16.37
CA PRO A 102 13.44 -5.60 -15.23
C PRO A 102 13.28 -4.97 -13.84
N ILE A 103 13.38 -3.65 -13.71
CA ILE A 103 13.39 -2.92 -12.42
C ILE A 103 12.13 -3.21 -11.62
N ARG A 104 10.96 -3.25 -12.28
CA ARG A 104 9.67 -3.62 -11.67
C ARG A 104 9.73 -4.97 -10.95
N SER A 105 10.36 -5.98 -11.54
CA SER A 105 10.44 -7.32 -10.93
C SER A 105 11.30 -7.34 -9.68
N ILE A 106 12.39 -6.56 -9.66
CA ILE A 106 13.30 -6.47 -8.50
C ILE A 106 12.56 -5.78 -7.36
N PHE A 107 11.92 -4.64 -7.65
CA PHE A 107 11.24 -3.85 -6.66
C PHE A 107 10.03 -4.57 -6.04
N ARG A 108 9.25 -5.33 -6.85
CA ARG A 108 8.18 -6.20 -6.31
C ARG A 108 8.69 -7.22 -5.31
N LYS A 109 9.83 -7.87 -5.58
CA LYS A 109 10.43 -8.85 -4.67
C LYS A 109 10.91 -8.18 -3.38
N ALA A 110 11.50 -6.99 -3.48
CA ALA A 110 11.94 -6.24 -2.30
C ALA A 110 10.77 -5.85 -1.38
N LEU A 111 9.64 -5.41 -1.95
CA LEU A 111 8.45 -5.04 -1.18
C LEU A 111 7.72 -6.23 -0.55
N ALA A 112 7.77 -7.41 -1.18
CA ALA A 112 7.11 -8.62 -0.66
C ALA A 112 7.79 -9.18 0.60
N GLY A 113 8.97 -8.68 0.96
CA GLY A 113 9.82 -9.28 1.98
C GLY A 113 10.39 -10.64 1.53
N PRO A 114 11.29 -11.24 2.33
CA PRO A 114 11.70 -12.61 2.10
C PRO A 114 10.47 -13.53 2.15
N PRO A 115 10.39 -14.58 1.32
CA PRO A 115 9.35 -15.60 1.44
C PRO A 115 9.62 -16.37 2.74
N ASP A 116 9.10 -15.88 3.86
CA ASP A 116 9.24 -16.57 5.14
C ASP A 116 8.45 -17.89 5.08
N GLY A 117 9.15 -18.98 5.34
CA GLY A 117 8.68 -20.35 5.33
C GLY A 117 7.70 -20.67 6.46
N ARG A 118 6.50 -20.09 6.41
CA ARG A 118 5.34 -20.62 7.14
C ARG A 118 4.05 -20.19 6.43
N GLY A 119 3.58 -21.03 5.51
CA GLY A 119 2.19 -20.98 5.06
C GLY A 119 1.24 -21.16 6.25
N PRO A 120 -0.02 -20.70 6.16
CA PRO A 120 -0.98 -20.86 7.24
C PRO A 120 -1.12 -22.36 7.52
N ALA A 121 -0.75 -22.77 8.75
CA ALA A 121 -1.08 -24.07 9.26
C ALA A 121 -2.61 -24.18 9.27
N SER A 122 -3.15 -24.86 8.26
CA SER A 122 -4.53 -25.30 8.23
C SER A 122 -4.79 -26.07 9.51
N GLY A 123 -5.63 -25.50 10.38
CA GLY A 123 -6.06 -26.12 11.62
C GLY A 123 -6.70 -27.47 11.33
N GLY A 124 -6.00 -28.54 11.72
CA GLY A 124 -6.58 -29.86 11.86
C GLY A 124 -7.54 -29.82 13.04
N SER A 125 -8.82 -29.59 12.75
CA SER A 125 -9.91 -29.86 13.68
C SER A 125 -10.01 -31.37 13.89
N SER A 126 -9.32 -31.87 14.92
CA SER A 126 -9.60 -33.19 15.49
C SER A 126 -10.85 -33.09 16.36
N GLY A 127 -12.02 -33.09 15.70
CA GLY A 127 -13.30 -33.37 16.34
C GLY A 127 -13.33 -34.83 16.75
N ASN A 128 -13.20 -35.10 18.05
CA ASN A 128 -13.35 -36.41 18.62
C ASN A 128 -14.83 -36.75 18.88
N SER A 129 -15.32 -37.80 18.21
CA SER A 129 -16.47 -38.68 18.59
C SER A 129 -17.90 -38.10 18.48
N PRO A 130 -18.95 -38.94 18.23
CA PRO A 130 -19.08 -40.34 18.64
C PRO A 130 -19.49 -41.37 17.55
N ALA A 131 -19.33 -42.64 17.91
CA ALA A 131 -19.68 -43.83 17.13
C ALA A 131 -21.19 -43.95 16.84
N PRO A 132 -21.61 -44.50 15.69
CA PRO A 132 -22.99 -44.89 15.46
C PRO A 132 -23.25 -46.31 15.99
N SER A 133 -24.24 -46.42 16.87
CA SER A 133 -24.94 -47.68 17.19
C SER A 133 -25.55 -48.25 15.91
N ALA A 134 -25.20 -49.49 15.57
CA ALA A 134 -25.94 -50.29 14.60
C ALA A 134 -26.38 -51.58 15.28
N SER A 135 -27.65 -51.59 15.70
CA SER A 135 -28.41 -52.78 16.06
C SER A 135 -28.64 -53.62 14.81
N THR A 136 -28.25 -54.89 14.84
CA THR A 136 -28.63 -55.89 13.84
C THR A 136 -29.92 -56.59 14.28
N PRO A 137 -30.92 -56.80 13.41
CA PRO A 137 -32.06 -57.67 13.70
C PRO A 137 -31.87 -59.08 13.11
N ALA A 138 -32.49 -60.07 13.79
CA ALA A 138 -33.02 -61.38 13.35
C ALA A 138 -32.15 -62.27 12.42
N THR A 139 -31.95 -63.56 12.71
CA THR A 139 -32.97 -64.62 12.88
C THR A 139 -32.37 -65.81 13.61
#